data_AF-A0A2E3KIH7-F1
#
_entry.id   AF-A0A2E3KIH7-F1
#
_cell.length_a   1.000
_cell.length_b   1.000
_cell.length_c   1.000
_cell.angle_alpha   90.00
_cell.angle_beta   90.00
_cell.angle_gamma   90.00
#
_symmetry.space_group_name_H-M   'P 1'
#
loop_
_entity.id
_entity.type
_entity.pdbx_description
1 polymer ?
#
loop_
_entity_poly.entity_id
_entity_poly.type
_entity_poly.pdbx_seq_one_letter_code
_entity_poly.pdbx_strand_id
1 'polypeptide(L)' 'MSVTSAKMKLASAARDLRIKWEQATQSWNDSASRAFEKNHVDSCEARVRNSLKAMETIGEVLTAVRRDCQDD' A
#
# COMPACT_ATOMS: atom_id res chain seq x y z
N MET A 1 -12.24 12.48 2.82
CA MET A 1 -11.81 11.10 2.47
C MET A 1 -11.87 10.24 3.71
N SER A 2 -12.39 9.02 3.64
CA SER A 2 -12.34 8.07 4.75
C SER A 2 -11.03 7.29 4.73
N VAL A 3 -10.62 6.75 5.88
CA VAL A 3 -9.45 5.87 5.96
C VAL A 3 -9.61 4.65 5.05
N THR A 4 -10.83 4.13 4.94
CA THR A 4 -11.18 3.04 4.01
C THR A 4 -10.91 3.40 2.55
N SER A 5 -11.35 4.59 2.08
CA SER A 5 -11.13 4.98 0.69
C SER A 5 -9.67 5.32 0.40
N ALA A 6 -8.94 5.84 1.38
CA ALA A 6 -7.49 6.02 1.27
C ALA A 6 -6.75 4.67 1.20
N LYS A 7 -7.16 3.66 2.00
CA LYS A 7 -6.57 2.30 1.99
C LYS A 7 -6.74 1.65 0.60
N MET A 8 -7.93 1.76 0.01
CA MET A 8 -8.20 1.23 -1.33
C MET A 8 -7.32 1.90 -2.40
N LYS A 9 -7.18 3.22 -2.36
CA LYS A 9 -6.31 3.96 -3.28
C LYS A 9 -4.86 3.55 -3.17
N LEU A 10 -4.34 3.43 -1.94
CA LEU A 10 -2.96 3.00 -1.70
C LEU A 10 -2.73 1.55 -2.18
N ALA A 11 -3.67 0.65 -1.91
CA ALA A 11 -3.59 -0.73 -2.39
C ALA A 11 -3.61 -0.81 -3.92
N SER A 12 -4.41 0.04 -4.59
CA SER A 12 -4.42 0.11 -6.06
C SER A 12 -3.09 0.61 -6.61
N ALA A 13 -2.58 1.72 -6.07
CA ALA A 13 -1.30 2.28 -6.51
C ALA A 13 -0.13 1.29 -6.30
N ALA A 14 -0.16 0.48 -5.24
CA ALA A 14 0.84 -0.56 -5.02
C ALA A 14 0.79 -1.66 -6.07
N ARG A 15 -0.41 -2.09 -6.48
CA ARG A 15 -0.56 -3.05 -7.59
C ARG A 15 -0.09 -2.46 -8.91
N ASP A 16 -0.43 -1.20 -9.18
CA ASP A 16 -0.01 -0.50 -10.40
C ASP A 16 1.51 -0.37 -10.48
N LEU A 17 2.17 -0.09 -9.34
CA LEU A 17 3.63 -0.08 -9.26
C LEU A 17 4.21 -1.45 -9.67
N ARG A 18 3.66 -2.54 -9.14
CA ARG A 18 4.15 -3.89 -9.43
C ARG A 18 4.00 -4.27 -10.89
N ILE A 19 2.83 -4.01 -11.47
CA ILE A 19 2.55 -4.25 -12.89
C ILE A 19 3.53 -3.45 -13.77
N LYS A 20 3.72 -2.16 -13.47
CA LYS A 20 4.64 -1.30 -14.23
C LYS A 20 6.10 -1.72 -14.07
N TRP A 21 6.49 -2.19 -12.89
CA TRP A 21 7.83 -2.73 -12.65
C TRP A 21 8.07 -3.99 -13.49
N GLU A 22 7.13 -4.94 -13.48
CA GLU A 22 7.22 -6.15 -14.31
C GLU A 22 7.36 -5.81 -15.80
N GLN A 23 6.58 -4.85 -16.30
CA GLN A 23 6.70 -4.35 -17.67
C GLN A 23 8.08 -3.74 -17.95
N ALA A 24 8.60 -2.90 -17.04
CA ALA A 24 9.92 -2.30 -17.20
C ALA A 24 11.02 -3.37 -17.29
N THR A 25 10.96 -4.40 -16.44
CA THR A 25 11.96 -5.48 -16.40
C THR A 25 11.96 -6.38 -17.64
N GLN A 26 10.95 -6.32 -18.51
CA GLN A 26 10.97 -7.02 -19.80
C GLN A 26 12.05 -6.49 -20.75
N SER A 27 12.34 -5.19 -20.67
CA SER A 27 13.37 -4.53 -21.49
C SER A 27 14.60 -4.08 -20.68
N TRP A 28 14.45 -3.93 -19.36
CA TRP A 28 15.50 -3.51 -18.44
C TRP A 28 15.80 -4.59 -17.39
N ASN A 29 16.66 -5.56 -17.72
CA ASN A 29 16.96 -6.73 -16.87
C ASN A 29 18.47 -6.90 -16.56
N ASP A 30 19.17 -5.79 -16.38
CA ASP A 30 20.59 -5.76 -16.04
C ASP A 30 20.83 -5.78 -14.52
N SER A 31 22.07 -5.58 -14.10
CA SER A 31 22.42 -5.48 -12.68
C SER A 31 21.84 -4.22 -12.01
N ALA A 32 21.64 -3.15 -12.77
CA ALA A 32 21.09 -1.90 -12.24
C ALA A 32 19.59 -2.05 -11.93
N SER A 33 18.82 -2.71 -12.80
CA SER A 33 17.40 -2.97 -12.53
C SER A 33 17.20 -3.88 -11.33
N ARG A 34 18.01 -4.95 -11.19
CA ARG A 34 18.00 -5.81 -10.00
C ARG A 34 18.33 -5.06 -8.70
N ALA A 35 19.30 -4.15 -8.75
CA ALA A 35 19.62 -3.30 -7.60
C ALA A 35 18.48 -2.33 -7.28
N PHE A 36 17.83 -1.77 -8.31
CA PHE A 36 16.70 -0.88 -8.15
C PHE A 36 15.48 -1.58 -7.53
N GLU A 37 15.15 -2.78 -8.00
CA GLU A 37 14.08 -3.60 -7.43
C GLU A 37 14.25 -3.78 -5.93
N LYS A 38 15.42 -4.31 -5.54
CA LYS A 38 15.74 -4.60 -4.14
C LYS A 38 15.73 -3.34 -3.26
N ASN A 39 16.36 -2.26 -3.72
CA ASN A 39 16.58 -1.09 -2.90
C ASN A 39 15.35 -0.18 -2.81
N HIS A 40 14.50 -0.18 -3.85
CA HIS A 40 13.41 0.77 -3.98
C HIS A 40 12.05 0.10 -4.10
N VAL A 41 11.87 -0.86 -5.01
CA VAL A 41 10.56 -1.48 -5.25
C VAL A 41 10.15 -2.33 -4.05
N ASP A 42 10.97 -3.30 -3.66
CA ASP A 42 10.70 -4.21 -2.54
C ASP A 42 10.57 -3.45 -1.21
N SER A 43 11.47 -2.49 -0.98
CA SER A 43 11.46 -1.62 0.19
C SER A 43 10.18 -0.76 0.26
N CYS A 44 9.75 -0.19 -0.87
CA CYS A 44 8.51 0.56 -0.95
C CYS A 44 7.30 -0.34 -0.70
N GLU A 45 7.23 -1.51 -1.34
CA GLU A 45 6.13 -2.46 -1.13
C GLU A 45 6.01 -2.89 0.34
N ALA A 46 7.14 -3.16 1.02
CA ALA A 46 7.13 -3.50 2.44
C ALA A 46 6.54 -2.39 3.30
N ARG A 47 6.92 -1.13 3.03
CA ARG A 47 6.37 0.05 3.73
C ARG A 47 4.88 0.22 3.45
N VAL A 48 4.46 0.05 2.19
CA VAL A 48 3.04 0.15 1.81
C VAL A 48 2.21 -0.93 2.51
N ARG A 49 2.69 -2.18 2.57
CA ARG A 49 2.01 -3.26 3.31
C ARG A 49 1.81 -2.90 4.78
N ASN A 50 2.82 -2.33 5.43
CA ASN A 50 2.71 -1.90 6.83
C ASN A 50 1.70 -0.76 6.99
N SER A 51 1.71 0.22 6.08
CA SER A 51 0.72 1.31 6.08
C SER A 51 -0.70 0.79 5.89
N LEU A 52 -0.93 -0.16 4.98
CA LEU A 52 -2.26 -0.75 4.75
C LEU A 52 -2.82 -1.45 6.00
N LYS A 53 -1.96 -2.12 6.77
CA LYS A 53 -2.32 -2.73 8.06
C LYS A 53 -2.66 -1.65 9.10
N ALA A 54 -1.84 -0.62 9.24
CA ALA A 54 -2.14 0.48 10.16
C ALA A 54 -3.47 1.18 9.83
N MET A 55 -3.76 1.37 8.55
CA MET A 55 -5.02 1.96 8.09
C MET A 55 -6.23 1.07 8.39
N GLU A 56 -6.07 -0.25 8.40
CA GLU A 56 -7.11 -1.18 8.82
C GLU A 56 -7.44 -1.01 10.29
N THR A 57 -6.43 -1.04 11.16
CA THR A 57 -6.60 -0.81 12.60
C THR A 57 -7.25 0.54 12.89
N ILE A 58 -6.84 1.60 12.20
CA ILE A 58 -7.48 2.92 12.34
C ILE A 58 -8.95 2.87 11.91
N GLY A 59 -9.28 2.16 10.83
CA GLY A 59 -10.66 1.99 10.36
C GLY A 59 -11.54 1.27 11.38
N GLU A 60 -11.02 0.24 12.03
CA GLU A 60 -11.71 -0.50 13.11
C GLU A 60 -11.98 0.40 14.32
N VAL A 61 -10.95 1.12 14.79
CA VAL A 61 -11.09 2.04 15.94
C VAL A 61 -12.11 3.14 15.66
N LEU A 62 -12.07 3.76 14.47
CA LEU A 62 -13.03 4.78 14.09
C LEU A 62 -14.47 4.25 14.00
N THR A 63 -14.63 2.97 13.64
CA THR A 63 -15.94 2.33 13.58
C THR A 63 -16.47 2.04 14.99
N ALA A 64 -15.61 1.55 15.89
CA ALA A 64 -15.96 1.35 17.29
C ALA A 64 -16.38 2.65 17.97
N VAL A 65 -15.56 3.71 17.87
CA VAL A 65 -15.87 5.02 18.48
C VAL A 65 -17.18 5.60 17.97
N ARG A 66 -17.48 5.45 16.67
CA ARG A 66 -18.75 5.93 16.12
C ARG A 66 -19.95 5.20 16.69
N ARG A 67 -19.82 3.89 16.89
CA ARG A 67 -20.88 3.08 17.52
C ARG A 67 -21.09 3.51 18.96
N ASP A 68 -20.01 3.65 19.73
CA ASP A 68 -20.07 4.04 21.14
C ASP A 68 -20.74 5.43 21.31
N CYS A 69 -20.51 6.37 20.39
CA CYS A 69 -21.15 7.70 20.42
C CYS A 69 -22.57 7.76 19.82
N GLN A 70 -23.07 6.68 19.20
CA GLN A 70 -24.44 6.60 18.67
C GLN A 70 -25.40 5.87 19.61
N ASP A 71 -24.85 5.11 20.56
CA ASP A 71 -25.60 4.36 21.57
C ASP A 71 -25.86 5.21 22.86
N ASP A 72 -25.46 6.49 22.87
CA ASP A 72 -25.80 7.56 23.84
C ASP A 72 -26.82 8.56 23.25
#